data_AF-A0A529QR45-F1
#
_entry.id   AF-A0A529QR45-F1
#
_cell.length_a   1.000
_cell.length_b   1.000
_cell.length_c   1.000
_cell.angle_alpha   90.00
_cell.angle_beta   90.00
_cell.angle_gamma   90.00
#
_symmetry.space_group_name_H-M   'P 1'
#
loop_
_entity.id
_entity.type
_entity.pdbx_description
1 polymer ?
#
loop_
_entity_poly.entity_id
_entity_poly.type
_entity_poly.pdbx_seq_one_letter_code
_entity_poly.pdbx_strand_id
1 'polypeptide(L)'
;LCGLAWSLETIVLFRLLQGVFGAAIVPLSQTFLLDINPKERHGQAMAIWGAGIMLGPILGPTLGGWLTENFNWRWVFFINLPVGILAFLGMAAYLPVVAKRVRGFDFFGFAMLSLGVGALQLLLDRGGEVDWFNSAEIWIELALSLTGFWVFIIHTVTAEHPFIDPKIFLDRNFVTGLGFIFVMGVLILASMSLLPPMLANIFGYPTVTIGVVLGPRGIGTMISMLVVGRIMHRFDARILVAIGFLLTAQSLYTMASFTPQMDNWLILTSGVIQGLGMGMVFVPLSTVAFATLDARYRTDATSLFSLVRNLGSSIGVSVVAALMVRNTQINHTELSAFINPYNPNLWAASPAAAA
;
A
#
# COMPACT_ATOMS: atom_id res chain seq x y z
N LEU A 1 -3.71 0.53 22.25
CA LEU A 1 -2.87 -0.68 22.31
C LEU A 1 -1.43 -0.37 21.92
N CYS A 2 -1.10 -0.07 20.65
CA CYS A 2 0.28 0.21 20.21
C CYS A 2 0.99 1.36 20.96
N GLY A 3 0.28 2.42 21.37
CA GLY A 3 0.86 3.51 22.18
C GLY A 3 1.21 3.11 23.62
N LEU A 4 0.81 1.93 24.10
CA LEU A 4 1.16 1.38 25.42
C LEU A 4 2.29 0.36 25.36
N ALA A 5 2.78 0.01 24.17
CA ALA A 5 3.76 -1.04 24.01
C ALA A 5 5.09 -0.73 24.73
N TRP A 6 5.70 -1.78 25.27
CA TRP A 6 6.95 -1.73 26.03
C TRP A 6 8.06 -2.57 25.40
N SER A 7 7.74 -3.42 24.42
CA SER A 7 8.69 -4.20 23.63
C SER A 7 8.27 -4.24 22.15
N LEU A 8 9.21 -4.55 21.26
CA LEU A 8 8.94 -4.72 19.84
C LEU A 8 7.88 -5.81 19.60
N GLU A 9 7.99 -6.95 20.28
CA GLU A 9 7.01 -8.04 20.21
C GLU A 9 5.58 -7.59 20.58
N THR A 10 5.45 -6.76 21.62
CA THR A 10 4.13 -6.23 22.02
C THR A 10 3.55 -5.26 20.99
N ILE A 11 4.39 -4.47 20.31
CA ILE A 11 3.96 -3.65 19.17
C ILE A 11 3.42 -4.54 18.04
N VAL A 12 4.16 -5.61 17.71
CA VAL A 12 3.77 -6.56 16.65
C VAL A 12 2.44 -7.22 16.99
N LEU A 13 2.27 -7.72 18.21
CA LEU A 13 1.01 -8.32 18.67
C LEU A 13 -0.16 -7.33 18.58
N PHE A 14 0.02 -6.09 19.04
CA PHE A 14 -1.03 -5.07 18.97
C PHE A 14 -1.35 -4.66 17.53
N ARG A 15 -0.38 -4.66 16.63
CA ARG A 15 -0.61 -4.44 15.19
C ARG A 15 -1.38 -5.59 14.55
N LEU A 16 -1.09 -6.83 14.95
CA LEU A 16 -1.85 -7.99 14.51
C LEU A 16 -3.32 -7.88 14.93
N LEU A 17 -3.59 -7.54 16.20
CA LEU A 17 -4.96 -7.31 16.68
C LEU A 17 -5.65 -6.17 15.92
N GLN A 18 -4.96 -5.04 15.68
CA GLN A 18 -5.50 -3.94 14.87
C GLN A 18 -5.82 -4.36 13.43
N GLY A 19 -4.99 -5.23 12.83
CA GLY A 19 -5.25 -5.80 11.51
C GLY A 19 -6.50 -6.66 11.50
N VAL A 20 -6.61 -7.62 12.44
CA VAL A 20 -7.75 -8.54 12.55
C VAL A 20 -9.07 -7.80 12.75
N PHE A 21 -9.13 -6.89 13.74
CA PHE A 21 -10.36 -6.16 14.02
C PHE A 21 -10.64 -5.04 13.00
N GLY A 22 -9.59 -4.44 12.42
CA GLY A 22 -9.71 -3.36 11.44
C GLY A 22 -10.16 -3.83 10.05
N ALA A 23 -9.80 -5.05 9.65
CA ALA A 23 -10.08 -5.58 8.31
C ALA A 23 -11.58 -5.61 7.99
N ALA A 24 -12.44 -5.88 8.97
CA ALA A 24 -13.89 -5.93 8.78
C ALA A 24 -14.54 -4.53 8.73
N ILE A 25 -13.93 -3.50 9.33
CA ILE A 25 -14.56 -2.18 9.48
C ILE A 25 -14.79 -1.52 8.13
N VAL A 26 -13.80 -1.56 7.24
CA VAL A 26 -13.88 -0.92 5.91
C VAL A 26 -15.05 -1.47 5.08
N PRO A 27 -15.14 -2.79 4.79
CA PRO A 27 -16.24 -3.33 3.99
C PRO A 27 -17.59 -3.20 4.70
N LEU A 28 -17.65 -3.44 6.03
CA LEU A 28 -18.90 -3.26 6.78
C LEU A 28 -19.39 -1.82 6.70
N SER A 29 -18.50 -0.83 6.84
CA SER A 29 -18.87 0.57 6.74
C SER A 29 -19.48 0.89 5.37
N GLN A 30 -18.93 0.36 4.28
CA GLN A 30 -19.47 0.55 2.93
C GLN A 30 -20.85 -0.08 2.77
N THR A 31 -21.00 -1.34 3.20
CA THR A 31 -22.28 -2.06 3.12
C THR A 31 -23.37 -1.34 3.90
N PHE A 32 -23.12 -0.96 5.15
CA PHE A 32 -24.08 -0.22 5.96
C PHE A 32 -24.48 1.11 5.32
N LEU A 33 -23.51 1.85 4.75
CA LEU A 33 -23.77 3.13 4.11
C LEU A 33 -24.66 3.00 2.87
N LEU A 34 -24.56 1.88 2.15
CA LEU A 34 -25.46 1.56 1.06
C LEU A 34 -26.83 1.12 1.59
N ASP A 35 -26.89 0.23 2.58
CA ASP A 35 -28.14 -0.33 3.08
C ASP A 35 -29.10 0.72 3.69
N ILE A 36 -28.56 1.77 4.33
CA ILE A 36 -29.38 2.85 4.91
C ILE A 36 -29.82 3.92 3.90
N ASN A 37 -29.20 3.97 2.71
CA ASN A 37 -29.46 5.02 1.72
C ASN A 37 -30.24 4.47 0.50
N PRO A 38 -31.21 5.22 -0.03
CA PRO A 38 -31.93 4.83 -1.24
C PRO A 38 -30.98 4.81 -2.45
N LYS A 39 -31.32 4.03 -3.48
CA LYS A 39 -30.40 3.71 -4.59
C LYS A 39 -29.88 4.93 -5.33
N GLU A 40 -30.72 5.95 -5.42
CA GLU A 40 -30.46 7.23 -6.09
C GLU A 40 -29.41 8.05 -5.34
N ARG A 41 -29.22 7.81 -4.03
CA ARG A 41 -28.27 8.52 -3.16
C ARG A 41 -27.00 7.74 -2.88
N HIS A 42 -26.86 6.49 -3.34
CA HIS A 42 -25.64 5.70 -3.14
C HIS A 42 -24.38 6.44 -3.62
N GLY A 43 -24.46 7.15 -4.75
CA GLY A 43 -23.33 7.92 -5.27
C GLY A 43 -22.89 9.05 -4.32
N GLN A 44 -23.83 9.80 -3.75
CA GLN A 44 -23.54 10.85 -2.78
C GLN A 44 -22.98 10.27 -1.48
N ALA A 45 -23.56 9.17 -1.01
CA ALA A 45 -23.14 8.50 0.21
C ALA A 45 -21.70 7.96 0.08
N MET A 46 -21.39 7.30 -1.04
CA MET A 46 -20.05 6.82 -1.37
C MET A 46 -19.05 7.97 -1.60
N ALA A 47 -19.48 9.11 -2.10
CA ALA A 47 -18.63 10.30 -2.22
C ALA A 47 -18.19 10.83 -0.85
N ILE A 48 -19.09 10.88 0.13
CA ILE A 48 -18.76 11.29 1.51
C ILE A 48 -17.81 10.28 2.16
N TRP A 49 -18.07 8.98 1.99
CA TRP A 49 -17.19 7.92 2.48
C TRP A 49 -15.78 7.99 1.87
N GLY A 50 -15.70 8.17 0.55
CA GLY A 50 -14.44 8.33 -0.17
C GLY A 50 -13.66 9.58 0.27
N ALA A 51 -14.35 10.70 0.50
CA ALA A 51 -13.73 11.91 1.06
C ALA A 51 -13.12 11.66 2.45
N GLY A 52 -13.79 10.88 3.30
CA GLY A 52 -13.27 10.48 4.61
C GLY A 52 -11.98 9.67 4.52
N ILE A 53 -11.89 8.74 3.56
CA ILE A 53 -10.66 7.95 3.34
C ILE A 53 -9.52 8.81 2.85
N MET A 54 -9.81 9.80 2.00
CA MET A 54 -8.79 10.70 1.46
C MET A 54 -8.16 11.59 2.55
N LEU A 55 -8.87 11.87 3.65
CA LEU A 55 -8.30 12.60 4.79
C LEU A 55 -7.14 11.85 5.44
N GLY A 56 -7.14 10.52 5.43
CA GLY A 56 -6.10 9.69 6.03
C GLY A 56 -4.70 9.98 5.45
N PRO A 57 -4.47 9.78 4.14
CA PRO A 57 -3.19 10.07 3.50
C PRO A 57 -2.77 11.56 3.53
N ILE A 58 -3.72 12.49 3.60
CA ILE A 58 -3.43 13.94 3.62
C ILE A 58 -3.02 14.40 5.03
N LEU A 59 -3.82 14.06 6.03
CA LEU A 59 -3.59 14.48 7.41
C LEU A 59 -2.60 13.57 8.14
N GLY A 60 -2.51 12.30 7.78
CA GLY A 60 -1.70 11.29 8.46
C GLY A 60 -0.22 11.66 8.57
N PRO A 61 0.50 11.91 7.46
CA PRO A 61 1.91 12.30 7.49
C PRO A 61 2.13 13.63 8.22
N THR A 62 1.24 14.61 8.00
CA THR A 62 1.35 15.95 8.59
C THR A 62 1.15 15.93 10.11
N LEU A 63 0.04 15.35 10.58
CA LEU A 63 -0.26 15.22 12.01
C LEU A 63 0.69 14.24 12.70
N GLY A 64 1.03 13.12 12.04
CA GLY A 64 1.97 12.13 12.54
C GLY A 64 3.37 12.71 12.74
N GLY A 65 3.85 13.51 11.78
CA GLY A 65 5.10 14.25 11.89
C GLY A 65 5.08 15.24 13.05
N TRP A 66 4.04 16.06 13.16
CA TRP A 66 3.88 17.03 14.24
C TRP A 66 3.82 16.39 15.64
N LEU A 67 3.07 15.30 15.79
CA LEU A 67 2.95 14.57 17.07
C LEU A 67 4.26 13.89 17.47
N THR A 68 5.00 13.35 16.50
CA THR A 68 6.27 12.67 16.77
C THR A 68 7.34 13.66 17.19
N GLU A 69 7.35 14.86 16.58
CA GLU A 69 8.33 15.91 16.84
C GLU A 69 8.06 16.66 18.15
N ASN A 70 6.81 17.01 18.47
CA ASN A 70 6.48 17.79 19.68
C ASN A 70 6.26 16.95 20.93
N PHE A 71 5.86 15.69 20.77
CA PHE A 71 5.58 14.79 21.89
C PHE A 71 6.48 13.55 21.82
N ASN A 72 5.93 12.45 21.31
CA ASN A 72 6.57 11.16 21.23
C ASN A 72 5.80 10.33 20.20
N TRP A 73 6.47 9.41 19.50
CA TRP A 73 5.86 8.49 18.52
C TRP A 73 4.60 7.77 19.04
N ARG A 74 4.50 7.54 20.36
CA ARG A 74 3.33 6.89 21.00
C ARG A 74 2.02 7.66 20.76
N TRP A 75 2.10 8.99 20.63
CA TRP A 75 0.93 9.85 20.41
C TRP A 75 0.29 9.68 19.04
N VAL A 76 1.05 9.20 18.04
CA VAL A 76 0.51 8.81 16.74
C VAL A 76 -0.53 7.69 16.87
N PHE A 77 -0.47 6.88 17.94
CA PHE A 77 -1.49 5.90 18.24
C PHE A 77 -2.60 6.44 19.14
N PHE A 78 -2.27 7.29 20.11
CA PHE A 78 -3.26 7.85 21.03
C PHE A 78 -4.23 8.81 20.37
N ILE A 79 -3.84 9.53 19.30
CA ILE A 79 -4.75 10.39 18.55
C ILE A 79 -5.94 9.63 17.93
N ASN A 80 -5.76 8.35 17.63
CA ASN A 80 -6.84 7.50 17.09
C ASN A 80 -7.87 7.12 18.16
N LEU A 81 -7.52 7.18 19.45
CA LEU A 81 -8.41 6.79 20.54
C LEU A 81 -9.64 7.71 20.68
N PRO A 82 -9.52 9.05 20.77
CA PRO A 82 -10.70 9.92 20.86
C PRO A 82 -11.59 9.81 19.62
N VAL A 83 -10.98 9.71 18.43
CA VAL A 83 -11.73 9.53 17.18
C VAL A 83 -12.48 8.19 17.17
N GLY A 84 -11.83 7.10 17.62
CA GLY A 84 -12.44 5.79 17.74
C GLY A 84 -13.57 5.74 18.77
N ILE A 85 -13.43 6.44 19.91
CA ILE A 85 -14.49 6.56 20.92
C ILE A 85 -15.68 7.32 20.35
N LEU A 86 -15.46 8.46 19.68
CA LEU A 86 -16.54 9.22 19.05
C LEU A 86 -17.26 8.39 17.97
N ALA A 87 -16.50 7.66 17.15
CA ALA A 87 -17.07 6.75 16.15
C ALA A 87 -17.88 5.63 16.81
N PHE A 88 -17.37 5.03 17.89
CA PHE A 88 -18.07 3.98 18.64
C PHE A 88 -19.37 4.50 19.27
N LEU A 89 -19.33 5.65 19.93
CA LEU A 89 -20.52 6.28 20.51
C LEU A 89 -21.55 6.64 19.43
N GLY A 90 -21.09 7.15 18.28
CA GLY A 90 -21.95 7.41 17.13
C GLY A 90 -22.62 6.14 16.59
N MET A 91 -21.86 5.05 16.44
CA MET A 91 -22.43 3.76 16.04
C MET A 91 -23.42 3.23 17.09
N ALA A 92 -23.08 3.29 18.37
CA ALA A 92 -23.96 2.81 19.44
C ALA A 92 -25.28 3.59 19.52
N ALA A 93 -25.27 4.90 19.21
CA ALA A 93 -26.45 5.76 19.26
C ALA A 93 -27.32 5.69 18.00
N TYR A 94 -26.72 5.55 16.81
CA TYR A 94 -27.43 5.75 15.53
C TYR A 94 -27.55 4.50 14.65
N LEU A 95 -26.81 3.42 14.92
CA LEU A 95 -26.80 2.25 14.04
C LEU A 95 -28.04 1.35 14.28
N PRO A 96 -28.90 1.14 13.27
CA PRO A 96 -30.06 0.26 13.42
C PRO A 96 -29.65 -1.21 13.49
N VAL A 97 -30.41 -2.03 14.23
CA VAL A 97 -30.18 -3.47 14.31
C VAL A 97 -30.64 -4.13 13.01
N VAL A 98 -29.68 -4.63 12.21
CA VAL A 98 -29.97 -5.35 10.96
C VAL A 98 -29.96 -6.86 11.21
N ALA A 99 -30.86 -7.59 10.54
CA ALA A 99 -30.95 -9.05 10.65
C ALA A 99 -29.64 -9.73 10.22
N LYS A 100 -29.14 -10.64 11.07
CA LYS A 100 -27.96 -11.46 10.75
C LYS A 100 -28.25 -12.38 9.56
N ARG A 101 -27.57 -12.14 8.43
CA ARG A 101 -27.48 -13.14 7.35
C ARG A 101 -26.27 -14.03 7.60
N VAL A 102 -26.51 -15.24 8.07
CA VAL A 102 -25.46 -16.26 8.21
C VAL A 102 -25.23 -16.86 6.82
N ARG A 103 -24.11 -16.53 6.19
CA ARG A 103 -23.60 -17.25 5.01
C ARG A 103 -22.59 -18.30 5.49
N GLY A 104 -22.57 -19.46 4.83
CA GLY A 104 -21.48 -20.43 5.00
C GLY A 104 -20.17 -19.78 4.58
N PHE A 105 -19.15 -19.89 5.43
CA PHE A 105 -17.81 -19.37 5.18
C PHE A 105 -16.86 -20.55 5.06
N ASP A 106 -16.11 -20.60 3.96
CA ASP A 106 -15.07 -21.61 3.74
C ASP A 106 -13.83 -21.28 4.59
N PHE A 107 -13.90 -21.66 5.86
CA PHE A 107 -12.83 -21.40 6.83
C PHE A 107 -11.53 -22.11 6.45
N PHE A 108 -11.63 -23.30 5.85
CA PHE A 108 -10.45 -24.06 5.45
C PHE A 108 -9.73 -23.41 4.27
N GLY A 109 -10.46 -23.06 3.20
CA GLY A 109 -9.89 -22.34 2.07
C GLY A 109 -9.28 -21.00 2.48
N PHE A 110 -9.98 -20.23 3.32
CA PHE A 110 -9.45 -18.98 3.87
C PHE A 110 -8.18 -19.18 4.70
N ALA A 111 -8.13 -20.19 5.57
CA ALA A 111 -6.97 -20.48 6.41
C ALA A 111 -5.75 -20.87 5.57
N MET A 112 -5.93 -21.71 4.54
CA MET A 112 -4.83 -22.13 3.65
C MET A 112 -4.31 -20.97 2.80
N LEU A 113 -5.20 -20.12 2.28
CA LEU A 113 -4.81 -18.91 1.56
C LEU A 113 -4.05 -17.93 2.47
N SER A 114 -4.55 -17.73 3.69
CA SER A 114 -3.92 -16.85 4.69
C SER A 114 -2.54 -17.36 5.10
N LEU A 115 -2.39 -18.68 5.27
CA LEU A 115 -1.10 -19.32 5.54
C LEU A 115 -0.14 -19.14 4.36
N GLY A 116 -0.60 -19.41 3.13
CA GLY A 116 0.21 -19.28 1.91
C GLY A 116 0.74 -17.86 1.70
N VAL A 117 -0.16 -16.87 1.80
CA VAL A 117 0.15 -15.44 1.67
C VAL A 117 1.01 -14.95 2.84
N GLY A 118 0.68 -15.32 4.07
CA GLY A 118 1.42 -14.90 5.26
C GLY A 118 2.86 -15.41 5.26
N ALA A 119 3.06 -16.69 4.92
CA ALA A 119 4.39 -17.28 4.81
C ALA A 119 5.19 -16.70 3.64
N LEU A 120 4.55 -16.45 2.49
CA LEU A 120 5.20 -15.75 1.37
C LEU A 120 5.68 -14.35 1.79
N GLN A 121 4.85 -13.65 2.56
CA GLN A 121 5.15 -12.30 2.99
C GLN A 121 6.33 -12.26 3.96
N LEU A 122 6.36 -13.17 4.93
CA LEU A 122 7.47 -13.30 5.87
C LEU A 122 8.78 -13.64 5.13
N LEU A 123 8.72 -14.57 4.17
CA LEU A 123 9.88 -14.93 3.34
C LEU A 123 10.49 -13.74 2.63
N LEU A 124 9.65 -12.88 2.05
CA LEU A 124 10.13 -11.74 1.29
C LEU A 124 10.65 -10.63 2.21
N ASP A 125 9.96 -10.36 3.31
CA ASP A 125 10.32 -9.29 4.24
C ASP A 125 11.58 -9.63 5.04
N ARG A 126 11.70 -10.88 5.53
CA ARG A 126 12.85 -11.33 6.32
C ARG A 126 14.00 -11.85 5.47
N GLY A 127 13.76 -12.22 4.21
CA GLY A 127 14.78 -12.76 3.31
C GLY A 127 16.07 -11.95 3.29
N GLY A 128 15.98 -10.62 3.22
CA GLY A 128 17.15 -9.74 3.26
C GLY A 128 17.89 -9.71 4.60
N GLU A 129 17.19 -9.90 5.72
CA GLU A 129 17.75 -9.83 7.08
C GLU A 129 18.43 -11.14 7.50
N VAL A 130 17.97 -12.28 7.00
CA VAL A 130 18.45 -13.62 7.40
C VAL A 130 19.29 -14.32 6.32
N ASP A 131 19.91 -13.57 5.41
CA ASP A 131 20.73 -14.10 4.31
C ASP A 131 19.98 -15.06 3.35
N TRP A 132 18.69 -14.80 3.13
CA TRP A 132 17.84 -15.51 2.15
C TRP A 132 17.90 -17.03 2.32
N PHE A 133 18.21 -17.76 1.25
CA PHE A 133 18.22 -19.24 1.22
C PHE A 133 19.33 -19.89 2.06
N ASN A 134 20.20 -19.10 2.68
CA ASN A 134 21.17 -19.61 3.63
C ASN A 134 20.54 -19.89 5.01
N SER A 135 19.38 -19.29 5.31
CA SER A 135 18.65 -19.52 6.56
C SER A 135 17.61 -20.63 6.41
N ALA A 136 17.52 -21.48 7.44
CA ALA A 136 16.47 -22.49 7.56
C ALA A 136 15.06 -21.88 7.70
N GLU A 137 14.96 -20.64 8.23
CA GLU A 137 13.70 -19.89 8.36
C GLU A 137 13.03 -19.71 6.99
N ILE A 138 13.81 -19.29 5.98
CA ILE A 138 13.33 -19.06 4.61
C ILE A 138 12.86 -20.35 3.94
N TRP A 139 13.53 -21.48 4.20
CA TRP A 139 13.08 -22.78 3.69
C TRP A 139 11.75 -23.23 4.31
N ILE A 140 11.55 -22.98 5.60
CA ILE A 140 10.30 -23.29 6.29
C ILE A 140 9.17 -22.41 5.73
N GLU A 141 9.40 -21.10 5.60
CA GLU A 141 8.42 -20.16 5.05
C GLU A 141 8.08 -20.46 3.59
N LEU A 142 9.07 -20.83 2.78
CA LEU A 142 8.86 -21.27 1.40
C LEU A 142 7.99 -22.54 1.37
N ALA A 143 8.30 -23.53 2.21
CA ALA A 143 7.54 -24.77 2.28
C ALA A 143 6.11 -24.53 2.75
N LEU A 144 5.89 -23.69 3.76
CA LEU A 144 4.56 -23.29 4.24
C LEU A 144 3.78 -22.52 3.17
N SER A 145 4.45 -21.64 2.42
CA SER A 145 3.83 -20.88 1.35
C SER A 145 3.39 -21.80 0.20
N LEU A 146 4.29 -22.67 -0.27
CA LEU A 146 4.01 -23.63 -1.33
C LEU A 146 2.91 -24.62 -0.94
N THR A 147 2.98 -25.17 0.27
CA THR A 147 1.95 -26.10 0.77
C THR A 147 0.61 -25.40 0.98
N GLY A 148 0.59 -24.20 1.55
CA GLY A 148 -0.62 -23.40 1.72
C GLY A 148 -1.31 -23.09 0.40
N PHE A 149 -0.57 -22.60 -0.61
CA PHE A 149 -1.11 -22.35 -1.95
C PHE A 149 -1.53 -23.64 -2.66
N TRP A 150 -0.75 -24.72 -2.55
CA TRP A 150 -1.08 -26.01 -3.14
C TRP A 150 -2.40 -26.56 -2.62
N VAL A 151 -2.56 -26.61 -1.29
CA VAL A 151 -3.79 -27.08 -0.65
C VAL A 151 -4.95 -26.15 -0.96
N PHE A 152 -4.73 -24.83 -0.96
CA PHE A 152 -5.75 -23.86 -1.36
C PHE A 152 -6.24 -24.09 -2.79
N ILE A 153 -5.35 -24.30 -3.75
CA ILE A 153 -5.71 -24.55 -5.15
C ILE A 153 -6.53 -25.83 -5.28
N ILE A 154 -6.08 -26.93 -4.66
CA ILE A 154 -6.81 -28.20 -4.68
C ILE A 154 -8.20 -28.00 -4.08
N HIS A 155 -8.28 -27.43 -2.88
CA HIS A 155 -9.55 -27.19 -2.18
C HIS A 155 -10.50 -26.31 -3.00
N THR A 156 -9.99 -25.25 -3.62
CA THR A 156 -10.79 -24.35 -4.46
C THR A 156 -11.39 -25.06 -5.68
N VAL A 157 -10.69 -26.04 -6.25
CA VAL A 157 -11.17 -26.82 -7.40
C VAL A 157 -12.10 -27.96 -6.96
N THR A 158 -11.91 -28.53 -5.77
CA THR A 158 -12.68 -29.69 -5.30
C THR A 158 -13.90 -29.36 -4.44
N ALA A 159 -13.95 -28.19 -3.79
CA ALA A 159 -15.02 -27.83 -2.86
C ALA A 159 -16.31 -27.41 -3.58
N GLU A 160 -17.47 -27.74 -2.99
CA GLU A 160 -18.79 -27.36 -3.51
C GLU A 160 -19.08 -25.85 -3.35
N HIS A 161 -18.54 -25.24 -2.28
CA HIS A 161 -18.65 -23.82 -1.97
C HIS A 161 -17.26 -23.24 -1.62
N PRO A 162 -16.37 -23.10 -2.62
CA PRO A 162 -15.01 -22.61 -2.38
C PRO A 162 -15.03 -21.14 -1.96
N PHE A 163 -14.01 -20.72 -1.21
CA PHE A 163 -13.82 -19.32 -0.82
C PHE A 163 -13.73 -18.35 -2.02
N ILE A 164 -13.15 -18.80 -3.13
CA ILE A 164 -13.08 -18.05 -4.40
C ILE A 164 -13.57 -18.96 -5.53
N ASP A 165 -14.63 -18.57 -6.24
CA ASP A 165 -15.08 -19.36 -7.40
C ASP A 165 -14.04 -19.28 -8.54
N PRO A 166 -13.48 -20.40 -9.03
CA PRO A 166 -12.52 -20.41 -10.13
C PRO A 166 -13.03 -19.74 -11.41
N LYS A 167 -14.35 -19.68 -11.61
CA LYS A 167 -14.97 -19.05 -12.79
C LYS A 167 -14.69 -17.55 -12.88
N ILE A 168 -14.29 -16.91 -11.77
CA ILE A 168 -13.86 -15.52 -11.75
C ILE A 168 -12.64 -15.31 -12.68
N PHE A 169 -11.73 -16.28 -12.74
CA PHE A 169 -10.53 -16.21 -13.58
C PHE A 169 -10.79 -16.45 -15.07
N LEU A 170 -12.01 -16.83 -15.47
CA LEU A 170 -12.38 -16.95 -16.87
C LEU A 170 -12.62 -15.58 -17.53
N ASP A 171 -12.91 -14.55 -16.73
CA ASP A 171 -13.10 -13.19 -17.23
C ASP A 171 -11.75 -12.52 -17.52
N ARG A 172 -11.50 -12.25 -18.81
CA ARG A 172 -10.23 -11.67 -19.28
C ARG A 172 -10.01 -10.24 -18.76
N ASN A 173 -11.07 -9.44 -18.59
CA ASN A 173 -10.93 -8.08 -18.09
C ASN A 173 -10.54 -8.09 -16.61
N PHE A 174 -11.11 -9.02 -15.83
CA PHE A 174 -10.76 -9.19 -14.44
C PHE A 174 -9.32 -9.68 -14.27
N VAL A 175 -8.89 -10.71 -15.01
CA VAL A 175 -7.51 -11.23 -14.93
C VAL A 175 -6.47 -10.19 -15.34
N THR A 176 -6.72 -9.45 -16.44
CA THR A 176 -5.83 -8.34 -16.83
C THR A 176 -5.86 -7.22 -15.79
N GLY A 177 -7.02 -6.95 -15.20
CA GLY A 177 -7.20 -6.05 -14.06
C GLY A 177 -6.35 -6.44 -12.85
N LEU A 178 -6.30 -7.73 -12.50
CA LEU A 178 -5.45 -8.27 -11.44
C LEU A 178 -3.96 -8.04 -11.72
N GLY A 179 -3.52 -8.21 -12.97
CA GLY A 179 -2.13 -7.92 -13.36
C GLY A 179 -1.76 -6.45 -13.18
N PHE A 180 -2.59 -5.54 -13.68
CA PHE A 180 -2.33 -4.10 -13.53
C PHE A 180 -2.45 -3.61 -12.09
N ILE A 181 -3.39 -4.14 -11.29
CA ILE A 181 -3.52 -3.73 -9.88
C ILE A 181 -2.35 -4.26 -9.04
N PHE A 182 -1.80 -5.42 -9.39
CA PHE A 182 -0.56 -5.93 -8.81
C PHE A 182 0.58 -4.96 -9.05
N VAL A 183 0.80 -4.54 -10.31
CA VAL A 183 1.83 -3.55 -10.67
C VAL A 183 1.59 -2.24 -9.94
N MET A 184 0.36 -1.75 -9.89
CA MET A 184 0.02 -0.56 -9.10
C MET A 184 0.35 -0.73 -7.62
N GLY A 185 0.09 -1.90 -7.04
CA GLY A 185 0.46 -2.24 -5.67
C GLY A 185 1.95 -2.02 -5.44
N VAL A 186 2.80 -2.63 -6.29
CA VAL A 186 4.27 -2.49 -6.23
C VAL A 186 4.68 -1.01 -6.19
N LEU A 187 4.09 -0.16 -7.03
CA LEU A 187 4.45 1.25 -7.13
C LEU A 187 4.00 2.10 -5.93
N ILE A 188 2.84 1.80 -5.34
CA ILE A 188 2.25 2.62 -4.27
C ILE A 188 3.13 2.61 -3.03
N LEU A 189 3.46 1.41 -2.52
CA LEU A 189 4.09 1.27 -1.21
C LEU A 189 5.61 1.39 -1.26
N ALA A 190 6.27 0.92 -2.34
CA ALA A 190 7.71 1.04 -2.50
C ALA A 190 8.20 2.50 -2.52
N SER A 191 7.44 3.39 -3.16
CA SER A 191 7.74 4.83 -3.16
C SER A 191 7.47 5.48 -1.80
N MET A 192 6.48 5.00 -1.04
CA MET A 192 6.20 5.50 0.31
C MET A 192 7.18 4.99 1.37
N SER A 193 7.80 3.83 1.17
CA SER A 193 8.77 3.27 2.12
C SER A 193 10.15 3.90 2.01
N LEU A 194 10.59 4.28 0.80
CA LEU A 194 11.94 4.82 0.56
C LEU A 194 12.05 6.34 0.80
N LEU A 195 11.02 7.11 0.42
CA LEU A 195 11.13 8.56 0.38
C LEU A 195 11.25 9.22 1.76
N PRO A 196 10.48 8.85 2.79
CA PRO A 196 10.63 9.44 4.12
C PRO A 196 12.02 9.19 4.74
N PRO A 197 12.58 7.96 4.72
CA PRO A 197 13.95 7.72 5.20
C PRO A 197 15.01 8.50 4.41
N MET A 198 14.84 8.64 3.09
CA MET A 198 15.75 9.46 2.27
C MET A 198 15.71 10.93 2.71
N LEU A 199 14.52 11.52 2.86
CA LEU A 199 14.39 12.91 3.32
C LEU A 199 14.91 13.12 4.75
N ALA A 200 14.73 12.14 5.63
CA ALA A 200 15.22 12.21 7.01
C ALA A 200 16.74 12.05 7.08
N ASN A 201 17.29 10.98 6.52
CA ASN A 201 18.69 10.58 6.73
C ASN A 201 19.67 11.28 5.77
N ILE A 202 19.26 11.59 4.54
CA ILE A 202 20.14 12.20 3.53
C ILE A 202 19.94 13.72 3.48
N PHE A 203 18.70 14.18 3.46
CA PHE A 203 18.40 15.63 3.38
C PHE A 203 18.33 16.31 4.75
N GLY A 204 18.33 15.54 5.85
CA GLY A 204 18.28 16.08 7.21
C GLY A 204 16.99 16.83 7.53
N TYR A 205 15.88 16.53 6.84
CA TYR A 205 14.63 17.26 7.04
C TYR A 205 13.97 16.90 8.37
N PRO A 206 13.42 17.90 9.10
CA PRO A 206 12.56 17.65 10.25
C PRO A 206 11.35 16.79 9.90
N THR A 207 10.84 16.05 10.88
CA THR A 207 9.73 15.09 10.69
C THR A 207 8.46 15.79 10.22
N VAL A 208 8.18 17.00 10.71
CA VAL A 208 7.08 17.85 10.25
C VAL A 208 7.23 18.22 8.77
N THR A 209 8.42 18.61 8.34
CA THR A 209 8.68 18.99 6.94
C THR A 209 8.47 17.81 5.99
N ILE A 210 8.90 16.60 6.38
CA ILE A 210 8.64 15.38 5.61
C ILE A 210 7.13 15.15 5.47
N GLY A 211 6.36 15.32 6.55
CA GLY A 211 4.90 15.21 6.52
C GLY A 211 4.25 16.19 5.55
N VAL A 212 4.67 17.46 5.58
CA VAL A 212 4.16 18.53 4.70
C VAL A 212 4.52 18.27 3.23
N VAL A 213 5.74 17.79 2.96
CA VAL A 213 6.22 17.52 1.59
C VAL A 213 5.55 16.28 0.98
N LEU A 214 5.14 15.32 1.82
CA LEU A 214 4.38 14.13 1.39
C LEU A 214 2.90 14.42 1.15
N GLY A 215 2.31 15.41 1.84
CA GLY A 215 0.89 15.78 1.75
C GLY A 215 0.38 16.03 0.31
N PRO A 216 1.10 16.80 -0.53
CA PRO A 216 0.72 17.07 -1.93
C PRO A 216 0.50 15.83 -2.78
N ARG A 217 1.19 14.71 -2.49
CA ARG A 217 0.95 13.44 -3.18
C ARG A 217 -0.47 12.94 -2.94
N GLY A 218 -0.96 13.00 -1.69
CA GLY A 218 -2.34 12.64 -1.35
C GLY A 218 -3.37 13.57 -2.00
N ILE A 219 -3.07 14.88 -2.05
CA ILE A 219 -3.91 15.87 -2.73
C ILE A 219 -4.00 15.57 -4.24
N GLY A 220 -2.87 15.25 -4.88
CA GLY A 220 -2.83 14.86 -6.29
C GLY A 220 -3.70 13.63 -6.58
N THR A 221 -3.63 12.60 -5.73
CA THR A 221 -4.49 11.42 -5.85
C THR A 221 -5.96 11.77 -5.71
N MET A 222 -6.33 12.58 -4.72
CA MET A 222 -7.70 13.02 -4.51
C MET A 222 -8.26 13.80 -5.72
N ILE A 223 -7.51 14.79 -6.21
CA ILE A 223 -7.91 15.58 -7.39
C ILE A 223 -8.12 14.66 -8.59
N SER A 224 -7.18 13.74 -8.82
CA SER A 224 -7.27 12.80 -9.93
C SER A 224 -8.49 11.90 -9.83
N MET A 225 -8.78 11.31 -8.66
CA MET A 225 -9.98 10.49 -8.48
C MET A 225 -11.27 11.25 -8.78
N LEU A 226 -11.37 12.51 -8.33
CA LEU A 226 -12.55 13.37 -8.58
C LEU A 226 -12.69 13.77 -10.06
N VAL A 227 -11.57 14.06 -10.72
CA VAL A 227 -11.55 14.45 -12.13
C VAL A 227 -11.87 13.26 -13.02
N VAL A 228 -11.21 12.12 -12.78
CA VAL A 228 -11.37 10.89 -13.54
C VAL A 228 -12.78 10.36 -13.45
N GLY A 229 -13.40 10.38 -12.25
CA GLY A 229 -14.80 10.00 -12.08
C GLY A 229 -15.77 10.77 -12.98
N ARG A 230 -15.45 12.01 -13.38
CA ARG A 230 -16.25 12.80 -14.33
C ARG A 230 -15.86 12.54 -15.78
N ILE A 231 -14.57 12.40 -16.07
CA ILE A 231 -14.02 12.28 -17.42
C ILE A 231 -14.26 10.89 -18.03
N MET A 232 -14.42 9.85 -17.18
CA MET A 232 -14.71 8.48 -17.61
C MET A 232 -15.99 8.31 -18.45
N HIS A 233 -16.91 9.28 -18.42
CA HIS A 233 -18.09 9.27 -19.31
C HIS A 233 -17.76 9.65 -20.75
N ARG A 234 -16.63 10.31 -21.00
CA ARG A 234 -16.24 10.85 -22.32
C ARG A 234 -15.02 10.17 -22.94
N PHE A 235 -14.20 9.49 -22.14
CA PHE A 235 -12.96 8.85 -22.57
C PHE A 235 -12.92 7.38 -22.19
N ASP A 236 -12.26 6.57 -23.02
CA ASP A 236 -12.03 5.16 -22.73
C ASP A 236 -11.16 5.01 -21.47
N ALA A 237 -11.63 4.19 -20.52
CA ALA A 237 -10.96 3.88 -19.28
C ALA A 237 -9.53 3.33 -19.50
N ARG A 238 -9.29 2.59 -20.58
CA ARG A 238 -7.96 2.03 -20.91
C ARG A 238 -6.93 3.12 -21.20
N ILE A 239 -7.34 4.19 -21.88
CA ILE A 239 -6.48 5.33 -22.20
C ILE A 239 -6.12 6.06 -20.90
N LEU A 240 -7.09 6.23 -19.99
CA LEU A 240 -6.85 6.84 -18.69
C LEU A 240 -5.86 6.01 -17.85
N VAL A 241 -5.99 4.68 -17.84
CA VAL A 241 -5.02 3.80 -17.17
C VAL A 241 -3.61 3.96 -17.76
N ALA A 242 -3.49 3.99 -19.09
CA ALA A 242 -2.19 4.18 -19.76
C ALA A 242 -1.55 5.53 -19.40
N ILE A 243 -2.33 6.62 -19.43
CA ILE A 243 -1.87 7.96 -19.03
C ILE A 243 -1.45 7.96 -17.56
N GLY A 244 -2.23 7.34 -16.68
CA GLY A 244 -1.90 7.26 -15.25
C GLY A 244 -0.59 6.53 -14.97
N PHE A 245 -0.32 5.42 -15.67
CA PHE A 245 0.97 4.75 -15.59
C PHE A 245 2.12 5.57 -16.17
N LEU A 246 1.91 6.28 -17.28
CA LEU A 246 2.92 7.18 -17.86
C LEU A 246 3.28 8.33 -16.91
N LEU A 247 2.29 8.96 -16.28
CA LEU A 247 2.51 10.01 -15.26
C LEU A 247 3.28 9.45 -14.06
N THR A 248 2.93 8.24 -13.62
CA THR A 248 3.63 7.58 -12.51
C THR A 248 5.08 7.26 -12.88
N ALA A 249 5.32 6.75 -14.09
CA ALA A 249 6.66 6.48 -14.61
C ALA A 249 7.49 7.77 -14.75
N GLN A 250 6.90 8.84 -15.28
CA GLN A 250 7.54 10.16 -15.36
C GLN A 250 7.94 10.66 -13.97
N SER A 251 7.04 10.58 -12.99
CA SER A 251 7.35 10.97 -11.62
C SER A 251 8.51 10.15 -11.05
N LEU A 252 8.50 8.82 -11.19
CA LEU A 252 9.57 7.96 -10.71
C LEU A 252 10.91 8.25 -11.41
N TYR A 253 10.88 8.58 -12.70
CA TYR A 253 12.06 9.03 -13.44
C TYR A 253 12.62 10.34 -12.89
N THR A 254 11.77 11.32 -12.61
CA THR A 254 12.18 12.58 -11.95
C THR A 254 12.74 12.34 -10.55
N MET A 255 12.21 11.34 -9.83
CA MET A 255 12.72 10.96 -8.51
C MET A 255 14.09 10.27 -8.58
N ALA A 256 14.39 9.56 -9.67
CA ALA A 256 15.71 8.96 -9.88
C ALA A 256 16.82 10.01 -10.05
N SER A 257 16.48 11.24 -10.47
CA SER A 257 17.42 12.36 -10.57
C SER A 257 17.55 13.19 -9.29
N PHE A 258 17.06 12.70 -8.15
CA PHE A 258 17.17 13.43 -6.89
C PHE A 258 18.62 13.52 -6.41
N THR A 259 19.03 14.73 -6.06
CA THR A 259 20.37 15.04 -5.56
C THR A 259 20.27 15.92 -4.32
N PRO A 260 21.19 15.82 -3.34
CA PRO A 260 21.16 16.65 -2.13
C PRO A 260 21.15 18.16 -2.40
N GLN A 261 21.63 18.60 -3.57
CA GLN A 261 21.69 20.01 -4.00
C GLN A 261 20.42 20.50 -4.71
N MET A 262 19.36 19.68 -4.79
CA MET A 262 18.14 20.03 -5.53
C MET A 262 17.19 20.94 -4.74
N ASP A 263 16.33 21.65 -5.48
CA ASP A 263 15.26 22.45 -4.88
C ASP A 263 14.10 21.58 -4.36
N ASN A 264 13.51 21.99 -3.23
CA ASN A 264 12.35 21.35 -2.60
C ASN A 264 11.14 21.24 -3.54
N TRP A 265 11.06 22.11 -4.55
CA TRP A 265 9.99 22.14 -5.56
C TRP A 265 9.92 20.85 -6.39
N LEU A 266 11.06 20.20 -6.62
CA LEU A 266 11.11 18.96 -7.39
C LEU A 266 10.41 17.82 -6.65
N ILE A 267 10.48 17.81 -5.32
CA ILE A 267 9.80 16.82 -4.47
C ILE A 267 8.28 17.03 -4.51
N LEU A 268 7.85 18.29 -4.41
CA LEU A 268 6.43 18.64 -4.45
C LEU A 268 5.80 18.30 -5.81
N THR A 269 6.44 18.71 -6.90
CA THR A 269 5.95 18.47 -8.27
C THR A 269 5.92 16.99 -8.62
N SER A 270 7.00 16.25 -8.36
CA SER A 270 7.04 14.79 -8.58
C SER A 270 5.99 14.06 -7.73
N GLY A 271 5.79 14.47 -6.47
CA GLY A 271 4.75 13.92 -5.58
C GLY A 271 3.33 14.15 -6.10
N VAL A 272 3.01 15.36 -6.56
CA VAL A 272 1.70 15.68 -7.15
C VAL A 272 1.47 14.89 -8.45
N ILE A 273 2.46 14.83 -9.35
CA ILE A 273 2.38 14.06 -10.61
C ILE A 273 2.16 12.57 -10.31
N GLN A 274 2.89 12.03 -9.33
CA GLN A 274 2.71 10.64 -8.88
C GLN A 274 1.30 10.41 -8.35
N GLY A 275 0.83 11.31 -7.49
CA GLY A 275 -0.50 11.24 -6.90
C GLY A 275 -1.57 11.25 -7.99
N LEU A 276 -1.44 12.15 -8.96
CA LEU A 276 -2.34 12.26 -10.11
C LEU A 276 -2.35 10.96 -10.94
N GLY A 277 -1.18 10.40 -11.23
CA GLY A 277 -1.04 9.12 -11.93
C GLY A 277 -1.74 7.99 -11.17
N MET A 278 -1.50 7.89 -9.86
CA MET A 278 -2.07 6.83 -9.04
C MET A 278 -3.61 6.87 -8.98
N GLY A 279 -4.19 8.06 -8.79
CA GLY A 279 -5.65 8.25 -8.79
C GLY A 279 -6.28 7.92 -10.14
N MET A 280 -5.56 8.19 -11.24
CA MET A 280 -6.02 7.99 -12.61
C MET A 280 -5.98 6.54 -13.05
N VAL A 281 -5.11 5.72 -12.47
CA VAL A 281 -5.14 4.28 -12.70
C VAL A 281 -6.20 3.60 -11.85
N PHE A 282 -6.29 3.93 -10.56
CA PHE A 282 -7.08 3.14 -9.61
C PHE A 282 -8.57 3.06 -9.98
N VAL A 283 -9.20 4.21 -10.27
CA VAL A 283 -10.65 4.27 -10.54
C VAL A 283 -11.01 3.56 -11.85
N PRO A 284 -10.42 3.89 -13.02
CA PRO A 284 -10.79 3.27 -14.29
C PRO A 284 -10.40 1.80 -14.34
N LEU A 285 -9.28 1.41 -13.71
CA LEU A 285 -8.86 0.01 -13.65
C LEU A 285 -9.88 -0.84 -12.90
N SER A 286 -10.37 -0.37 -11.75
CA SER A 286 -11.42 -1.08 -11.02
C SER A 286 -12.70 -1.20 -11.85
N THR A 287 -13.13 -0.12 -12.51
CA THR A 287 -14.33 -0.13 -13.36
C THR A 287 -14.22 -1.12 -14.51
N VAL A 288 -13.08 -1.17 -15.22
CA VAL A 288 -12.86 -2.11 -16.32
C VAL A 288 -12.79 -3.55 -15.82
N ALA A 289 -12.11 -3.80 -14.69
CA ALA A 289 -11.98 -5.13 -14.13
C ALA A 289 -13.33 -5.75 -13.71
N PHE A 290 -14.28 -4.94 -13.26
CA PHE A 290 -15.61 -5.40 -12.85
C PHE A 290 -16.70 -5.25 -13.92
N ALA A 291 -16.40 -4.66 -15.08
CA ALA A 291 -17.41 -4.33 -16.09
C ALA A 291 -18.12 -5.57 -16.69
N THR A 292 -17.35 -6.64 -16.97
CA THR A 292 -17.86 -7.87 -17.60
C THR A 292 -18.15 -8.98 -16.60
N LEU A 293 -17.83 -8.76 -15.32
CA LEU A 293 -17.99 -9.76 -14.28
C LEU A 293 -19.45 -9.85 -13.80
N ASP A 294 -19.96 -11.09 -13.78
CA ASP A 294 -21.28 -11.43 -13.26
C ASP A 294 -21.46 -10.93 -11.81
N ALA A 295 -22.63 -10.37 -11.52
CA ALA A 295 -22.95 -9.77 -10.23
C ALA A 295 -22.76 -10.72 -9.05
N ARG A 296 -22.95 -12.03 -9.24
CA ARG A 296 -22.75 -13.04 -8.19
C ARG A 296 -21.31 -13.13 -7.68
N TYR A 297 -20.32 -12.76 -8.50
CA TYR A 297 -18.90 -12.87 -8.16
C TYR A 297 -18.27 -11.57 -7.65
N ARG A 298 -19.00 -10.45 -7.69
CA ARG A 298 -18.42 -9.12 -7.40
C ARG A 298 -17.81 -9.02 -6.01
N THR A 299 -18.41 -9.65 -4.99
CA THR A 299 -17.90 -9.62 -3.62
C THR A 299 -16.55 -10.31 -3.50
N ASP A 300 -16.44 -11.54 -4.03
CA ASP A 300 -15.23 -12.35 -3.96
C ASP A 300 -14.12 -11.74 -4.83
N ALA A 301 -14.49 -11.25 -6.01
CA ALA A 301 -13.58 -10.57 -6.92
C ALA A 301 -13.05 -9.24 -6.37
N THR A 302 -13.85 -8.48 -5.62
CA THR A 302 -13.39 -7.24 -4.93
C THR A 302 -12.37 -7.57 -3.84
N SER A 303 -12.62 -8.66 -3.09
CA SER A 303 -11.72 -9.15 -2.04
C SER A 303 -10.39 -9.60 -2.66
N LEU A 304 -10.45 -10.38 -3.74
CA LEU A 304 -9.28 -10.83 -4.48
C LEU A 304 -8.49 -9.67 -5.12
N PHE A 305 -9.18 -8.69 -5.71
CA PHE A 305 -8.55 -7.49 -6.28
C PHE A 305 -7.76 -6.70 -5.23
N SER A 306 -8.33 -6.56 -4.03
CA SER A 306 -7.65 -5.91 -2.90
C SER A 306 -6.49 -6.75 -2.36
N LEU A 307 -6.65 -8.07 -2.28
CA LEU A 307 -5.60 -9.00 -1.87
C LEU A 307 -4.39 -8.92 -2.81
N VAL A 308 -4.62 -9.00 -4.13
CA VAL A 308 -3.56 -8.92 -5.15
C VAL A 308 -2.85 -7.56 -5.12
N ARG A 309 -3.59 -6.46 -4.91
CA ARG A 309 -2.99 -5.13 -4.69
C ARG A 309 -2.07 -5.09 -3.47
N ASN A 310 -2.53 -5.65 -2.35
CA ASN A 310 -1.77 -5.65 -1.10
C ASN A 310 -0.52 -6.55 -1.20
N LEU A 311 -0.66 -7.72 -1.83
CA LEU A 311 0.46 -8.60 -2.17
C LEU A 311 1.49 -7.89 -3.04
N GLY A 312 1.05 -7.25 -4.14
CA GLY A 312 1.95 -6.47 -5.00
C GLY A 312 2.64 -5.35 -4.21
N SER A 313 1.92 -4.70 -3.31
CA SER A 313 2.46 -3.64 -2.45
C SER A 313 3.59 -4.11 -1.58
N SER A 314 3.42 -5.21 -0.85
CA SER A 314 4.44 -5.66 0.08
C SER A 314 5.57 -6.41 -0.60
N ILE A 315 5.32 -7.22 -1.65
CA ILE A 315 6.36 -7.75 -2.55
C ILE A 315 7.22 -6.59 -3.11
N GLY A 316 6.57 -5.52 -3.54
CA GLY A 316 7.25 -4.33 -4.05
C GLY A 316 8.18 -3.68 -3.03
N VAL A 317 7.75 -3.57 -1.77
CA VAL A 317 8.60 -3.05 -0.69
C VAL A 317 9.81 -3.95 -0.47
N SER A 318 9.63 -5.27 -0.34
CA SER A 318 10.75 -6.18 -0.06
C SER A 318 11.77 -6.19 -1.20
N VAL A 319 11.32 -6.23 -2.47
CA VAL A 319 12.20 -6.16 -3.64
C VAL A 319 12.97 -4.85 -3.69
N VAL A 320 12.27 -3.73 -3.47
CA VAL A 320 12.89 -2.40 -3.53
C VAL A 320 13.86 -2.19 -2.36
N ALA A 321 13.55 -2.71 -1.17
CA ALA A 321 14.48 -2.71 -0.04
C ALA A 321 15.74 -3.54 -0.32
N ALA A 322 15.59 -4.75 -0.88
CA ALA A 322 16.71 -5.59 -1.26
C ALA A 322 17.59 -4.93 -2.36
N LEU A 323 16.96 -4.31 -3.37
CA LEU A 323 17.65 -3.54 -4.39
C LEU A 323 18.37 -2.33 -3.80
N MET A 324 17.77 -1.63 -2.84
CA MET A 324 18.38 -0.50 -2.15
C MET A 324 19.68 -0.94 -1.45
N VAL A 325 19.63 -1.99 -0.61
CA VAL A 325 20.80 -2.51 0.09
C VAL A 325 21.91 -2.90 -0.89
N ARG A 326 21.56 -3.65 -1.95
CA ARG A 326 22.51 -4.07 -2.97
C ARG A 326 23.12 -2.87 -3.71
N ASN A 327 22.32 -1.91 -4.12
CA ASN A 327 22.80 -0.73 -4.86
C ASN A 327 23.64 0.18 -3.97
N THR A 328 23.30 0.33 -2.68
CA THR A 328 24.16 1.05 -1.73
C THR A 328 25.53 0.40 -1.63
N GLN A 329 25.61 -0.93 -1.56
CA GLN A 329 26.90 -1.64 -1.52
C GLN A 329 27.70 -1.47 -2.82
N ILE A 330 27.05 -1.55 -3.99
CA ILE A 330 27.68 -1.33 -5.29
C ILE A 330 28.22 0.10 -5.36
N ASN A 331 27.38 1.10 -5.10
CA ASN A 331 27.76 2.52 -5.13
C ASN A 331 28.88 2.84 -4.14
N HIS A 332 28.83 2.27 -2.92
CA HIS A 332 29.90 2.43 -1.95
C HIS A 332 31.22 1.85 -2.47
N THR A 333 31.18 0.67 -3.09
CA THR A 333 32.35 0.02 -3.67
C THR A 333 32.92 0.86 -4.82
N GLU A 334 32.09 1.30 -5.75
CA GLU A 334 32.50 2.17 -6.87
C GLU A 334 33.09 3.50 -6.39
N LEU A 335 32.42 4.19 -5.46
CA LEU A 335 32.92 5.45 -4.89
C LEU A 335 34.22 5.25 -4.12
N SER A 336 34.35 4.17 -3.33
CA SER A 336 35.58 3.85 -2.61
C SER A 336 36.75 3.53 -3.53
N ALA A 337 36.48 2.97 -4.72
CA ALA A 337 37.52 2.71 -5.72
C ALA A 337 38.16 4.00 -6.24
N PHE A 338 37.43 5.13 -6.22
CA PHE A 338 37.98 6.45 -6.56
C PHE A 338 38.80 7.08 -5.44
N ILE A 339 38.72 6.57 -4.20
CA ILE A 339 39.54 6.99 -3.08
C ILE A 339 40.86 6.21 -3.12
N ASN A 340 41.71 6.55 -4.08
CA ASN A 340 43.05 5.97 -4.19
C ASN A 340 44.11 7.06 -4.45
N PRO A 341 45.37 6.86 -4.02
CA PRO A 341 46.44 7.84 -4.19
C PRO A 341 46.81 8.14 -5.65
N TYR A 342 46.25 7.42 -6.62
CA TYR A 342 46.50 7.62 -8.05
C TYR A 342 45.38 8.42 -8.75
N ASN A 343 44.31 8.78 -8.03
CA ASN A 343 43.22 9.56 -8.60
C ASN A 343 43.53 11.07 -8.54
N PRO A 344 43.80 11.75 -9.68
CA PRO A 344 44.16 13.17 -9.68
C PRO A 344 43.04 14.08 -9.17
N ASN A 345 41.78 13.65 -9.24
CA ASN A 345 40.65 14.42 -8.70
C ASN A 345 40.61 14.38 -7.16
N LEU A 346 41.12 13.31 -6.53
CA LEU A 346 41.22 13.21 -5.08
C LEU A 346 42.30 14.15 -4.54
N TRP A 347 43.46 14.21 -5.20
CA TRP A 347 44.52 15.17 -4.89
C TRP A 347 44.07 16.62 -5.01
N ALA A 348 43.26 16.93 -6.03
CA ALA A 348 42.72 18.27 -6.23
C ALA A 348 41.68 18.66 -5.16
N ALA A 349 40.88 17.71 -4.66
CA ALA A 349 39.81 17.97 -3.69
C ALA A 349 40.29 17.89 -2.22
N SER A 350 41.24 17.01 -1.89
CA SER A 350 41.77 16.85 -0.53
C SER A 350 43.23 16.33 -0.56
N PRO A 351 44.22 17.25 -0.61
CA PRO A 351 45.64 16.89 -0.62
C PRO A 351 46.09 16.07 0.60
N ALA A 352 45.43 16.24 1.75
CA ALA A 352 45.74 15.55 3.00
C ALA A 352 45.18 14.13 3.09
N ALA A 353 44.19 13.77 2.27
CA ALA A 353 43.63 12.41 2.20
C ALA A 353 44.36 11.51 1.18
N ALA A 354 45.24 12.11 0.37
CA ALA A 354 45.98 11.44 -0.71
C ALA A 354 47.45 11.17 -0.35
N ALA A 355 47.96 11.78 0.73
CA ALA A 355 49.25 11.46 1.36
C ALA A 355 49.08 10.35 2.39
#